data_AF-A0A2V7VI30-F1
#
_entry.id   AF-A0A2V7VI30-F1
#
_cell.length_a   1.000
_cell.length_b   1.000
_cell.length_c   1.000
_cell.angle_alpha   90.00
_cell.angle_beta   90.00
_cell.angle_gamma   90.00
#
_symmetry.space_group_name_H-M   'P 1'
#
loop_
_entity.id
_entity.type
_entity.pdbx_description
1 polymer ?
#
loop_
_entity_poly.entity_id
_entity_poly.type
_entity_poly.pdbx_seq_one_letter_code
_entity_poly.pdbx_strand_id
1 'polypeptide(L)'
;MLLLGSQVVCMAYSHPTIRLKRRLLGSELAHFTAGFSYFAAGVLVAGGDLRRHWPGGVLFGLLYLSGGTFNEIMDWDADRKASLRHLVVRAGRTRALGLVVAIHYGALALLAAYQPSVAMWAACAAAAAVYTGLVAGLPRALDDPGLLLRFRRRYRLLFAILIVTLALSRAIAMTGPAGGSPA
;
A
#
# COMPACT_ATOMS: atom_id res chain seq x y z
N MET A 1 -6.82 -7.59 19.82
CA MET A 1 -5.71 -6.65 20.06
C MET A 1 -5.18 -5.93 18.81
N LEU A 2 -5.07 -6.56 17.62
CA LEU A 2 -4.56 -5.87 16.41
C LEU A 2 -5.47 -4.76 15.86
N LEU A 3 -6.79 -4.92 15.94
CA LEU A 3 -7.76 -3.84 15.63
C LEU A 3 -7.64 -2.65 16.60
N LEU A 4 -7.25 -2.90 17.85
CA LEU A 4 -6.91 -1.82 18.80
C LEU A 4 -5.62 -1.12 18.37
N GLY A 5 -4.63 -1.87 17.86
CA GLY A 5 -3.39 -1.30 17.31
C GLY A 5 -3.64 -0.35 16.12
N SER A 6 -4.47 -0.73 15.16
CA SER A 6 -4.82 0.16 14.03
C SER A 6 -5.60 1.39 14.49
N GLN A 7 -6.52 1.23 15.45
CA GLN A 7 -7.25 2.36 16.04
C GLN A 7 -6.32 3.30 16.80
N VAL A 8 -5.35 2.79 17.57
CA VAL A 8 -4.33 3.61 18.25
C VAL A 8 -3.48 4.38 17.23
N VAL A 9 -3.09 3.75 16.12
CA VAL A 9 -2.37 4.44 15.03
C VAL A 9 -3.24 5.53 14.41
N CYS A 10 -4.52 5.27 14.13
CA CYS A 10 -5.45 6.28 13.61
C CYS A 10 -5.66 7.44 14.60
N MET A 11 -5.82 7.13 15.89
CA MET A 11 -5.93 8.14 16.94
C MET A 11 -4.66 8.99 16.97
N ALA A 12 -3.48 8.36 17.00
CA ALA A 12 -2.19 9.05 17.06
C ALA A 12 -1.89 9.86 15.77
N TYR A 13 -2.38 9.40 14.61
CA TYR A 13 -2.31 10.10 13.32
C TYR A 13 -2.97 11.48 13.38
N SER A 14 -4.19 11.53 13.91
CA SER A 14 -5.01 12.75 13.98
C SER A 14 -4.96 13.46 15.33
N HIS A 15 -4.28 12.89 16.35
CA HIS A 15 -4.30 13.42 17.71
C HIS A 15 -3.76 14.85 17.77
N PRO A 16 -4.42 15.78 18.48
CA PRO A 16 -4.02 17.19 18.54
C PRO A 16 -2.67 17.43 19.22
N THR A 17 -2.09 16.46 19.95
CA THR A 17 -0.75 16.57 20.53
C THR A 17 0.30 15.69 19.85
N ILE A 18 -0.02 14.45 19.46
CA ILE A 18 0.95 13.52 18.85
C ILE A 18 1.25 13.93 17.39
N ARG A 19 0.17 14.28 16.66
CA ARG A 19 0.18 14.80 15.28
C ARG A 19 1.14 14.03 14.36
N LEU A 20 0.99 12.70 14.26
CA LEU A 20 1.86 11.89 13.40
C LEU A 20 1.84 12.37 11.93
N LYS A 21 0.71 12.87 11.41
CA LYS A 21 0.63 13.50 10.07
C LYS A 21 1.58 14.71 9.90
N ARG A 22 1.95 15.39 10.99
CA ARG A 22 2.89 16.54 10.93
C ARG A 22 4.36 16.13 10.99
N ARG A 23 4.66 14.88 11.35
CA ARG A 23 6.03 14.38 11.46
C ARG A 23 6.51 13.91 10.09
N LEU A 24 7.83 13.99 9.87
CA LEU A 24 8.43 13.72 8.57
C LEU A 24 8.04 12.35 7.99
N LEU A 25 8.16 11.28 8.79
CA LEU A 25 7.84 9.91 8.38
C LEU A 25 6.57 9.38 9.07
N GLY A 26 5.86 10.25 9.78
CA GLY A 26 4.80 9.80 10.67
C GLY A 26 3.59 9.26 9.92
N SER A 27 3.32 9.82 8.74
CA SER A 27 2.24 9.35 7.90
C SER A 27 2.58 8.01 7.24
N GLU A 28 3.80 7.86 6.76
CA GLU A 28 4.30 6.66 6.12
C GLU A 28 4.27 5.48 7.09
N LEU A 29 4.76 5.67 8.31
CA LEU A 29 4.69 4.66 9.36
C LEU A 29 3.23 4.31 9.69
N ALA A 30 2.35 5.31 9.81
CA ALA A 30 0.94 5.08 10.09
C ALA A 30 0.25 4.27 8.98
N HIS A 31 0.49 4.61 7.72
CA HIS A 31 -0.06 3.89 6.57
C HIS A 31 0.46 2.44 6.50
N PHE A 32 1.77 2.24 6.66
CA PHE A 32 2.33 0.89 6.68
C PHE A 32 1.76 0.03 7.81
N THR A 33 1.77 0.56 9.05
CA THR A 33 1.27 -0.17 10.22
C THR A 33 -0.23 -0.44 10.12
N ALA A 34 -1.03 0.50 9.60
CA ALA A 34 -2.45 0.27 9.36
C ALA A 34 -2.67 -0.86 8.36
N GLY A 35 -2.00 -0.83 7.20
CA GLY A 35 -2.08 -1.89 6.20
C GLY A 35 -1.67 -3.26 6.77
N PHE A 36 -0.51 -3.34 7.43
CA PHE A 36 -0.05 -4.57 8.07
C PHE A 36 -1.07 -5.10 9.08
N SER A 37 -1.61 -4.22 9.93
CA SER A 37 -2.57 -4.60 10.97
C SER A 37 -3.88 -5.12 10.40
N TYR A 38 -4.38 -4.54 9.30
CA TYR A 38 -5.57 -5.04 8.61
C TYR A 38 -5.36 -6.45 8.06
N PHE A 39 -4.22 -6.69 7.41
CA PHE A 39 -3.88 -8.03 6.93
C PHE A 39 -3.74 -9.03 8.08
N ALA A 40 -3.00 -8.66 9.13
CA ALA A 40 -2.79 -9.52 10.28
C ALA A 40 -4.10 -9.86 10.99
N ALA A 41 -5.02 -8.91 11.12
CA ALA A 41 -6.36 -9.16 11.65
C ALA A 41 -7.13 -10.15 10.78
N GLY A 42 -7.09 -10.01 9.45
CA GLY A 42 -7.72 -10.95 8.52
C GLY A 42 -7.19 -12.38 8.66
N VAL A 43 -5.87 -12.55 8.78
CA VAL A 43 -5.24 -13.88 9.00
C VAL A 43 -5.72 -14.51 10.30
N LEU A 44 -5.73 -13.75 11.40
CA LEU A 44 -6.15 -14.28 12.70
C LEU A 44 -7.64 -14.63 12.74
N VAL A 45 -8.49 -13.82 12.12
CA VAL A 45 -9.94 -14.10 12.01
C VAL A 45 -10.19 -15.37 11.18
N ALA A 46 -9.36 -15.63 10.17
CA ALA A 46 -9.40 -16.86 9.39
C ALA A 46 -8.75 -18.07 10.09
N GLY A 47 -8.27 -17.93 11.33
CA GLY A 47 -7.61 -19.00 12.08
C GLY A 47 -6.17 -19.32 11.62
N GLY A 48 -5.55 -18.45 10.81
CA GLY A 48 -4.21 -18.65 10.28
C GLY A 48 -3.07 -18.27 11.24
N ASP A 49 -1.89 -18.83 11.02
CA ASP A 49 -0.67 -18.49 11.78
C ASP A 49 0.03 -17.26 11.19
N LEU A 50 0.00 -16.14 11.92
CA LEU A 50 0.63 -14.89 11.51
C LEU A 50 2.14 -15.05 11.21
N ARG A 51 2.84 -15.97 11.88
CA ARG A 51 4.27 -16.24 11.62
C ARG A 51 4.53 -16.86 10.25
N ARG A 52 3.53 -17.51 9.64
CA ARG A 52 3.62 -18.03 8.26
C ARG A 52 3.19 -17.00 7.22
N HIS A 53 2.36 -16.05 7.63
CA HIS A 53 1.75 -15.06 6.74
C HIS A 53 2.34 -13.65 6.87
N TRP A 54 3.31 -13.40 7.76
CA TRP A 54 3.94 -12.08 7.93
C TRP A 54 4.47 -11.46 6.62
N PRO A 55 4.97 -12.20 5.61
CA PRO A 55 5.38 -11.59 4.35
C PRO A 55 4.20 -10.98 3.58
N GLY A 56 3.01 -11.59 3.69
CA GLY A 56 1.78 -11.03 3.15
C GLY A 56 1.38 -9.74 3.87
N GLY A 57 1.61 -9.66 5.19
CA GLY A 57 1.40 -8.46 5.97
C GLY A 57 2.32 -7.32 5.57
N VAL A 58 3.60 -7.61 5.34
CA VAL A 58 4.57 -6.62 4.83
C VAL A 58 4.17 -6.13 3.45
N LEU A 59 3.81 -7.05 2.55
CA LEU A 59 3.35 -6.70 1.20
C LEU A 59 2.12 -5.79 1.24
N PHE A 60 1.13 -6.13 2.06
CA PHE A 60 -0.07 -5.32 2.24
C PHE A 60 0.24 -3.95 2.87
N GLY A 61 1.16 -3.91 3.84
CA GLY A 61 1.66 -2.67 4.42
C GLY A 61 2.34 -1.76 3.39
N LEU A 62 3.19 -2.31 2.52
CA LEU A 62 3.87 -1.56 1.45
C LEU A 62 2.87 -1.02 0.40
N LEU A 63 1.89 -1.83 0.02
CA LEU A 63 0.81 -1.37 -0.84
C LEU A 63 0.10 -0.21 -0.16
N TYR A 64 -0.39 -0.39 1.08
CA TYR A 64 -1.16 0.64 1.79
C TYR A 64 -0.37 1.94 1.98
N LEU A 65 0.94 1.83 2.26
CA LEU A 65 1.89 2.94 2.26
C LEU A 65 1.94 3.65 0.90
N SER A 66 2.12 2.92 -0.20
CA SER A 66 2.12 3.47 -1.56
C SER A 66 0.84 4.26 -1.84
N GLY A 67 -0.33 3.70 -1.50
CA GLY A 67 -1.62 4.37 -1.67
C GLY A 67 -1.81 5.60 -0.76
N GLY A 68 -1.35 5.51 0.49
CA GLY A 68 -1.37 6.62 1.45
C GLY A 68 -0.51 7.80 0.99
N THR A 69 0.77 7.54 0.69
CA THR A 69 1.69 8.54 0.13
C THR A 69 1.18 9.11 -1.19
N PHE A 70 0.53 8.30 -2.02
CA PHE A 70 -0.13 8.80 -3.23
C PHE A 70 -1.22 9.83 -2.91
N ASN A 71 -2.11 9.55 -1.95
CA ASN A 71 -3.13 10.54 -1.56
C ASN A 71 -2.50 11.84 -1.04
N GLU A 72 -1.42 11.76 -0.29
CA GLU A 72 -0.69 12.95 0.18
C GLU A 72 -0.07 13.78 -0.94
N ILE A 73 0.38 13.16 -2.04
CA ILE A 73 0.85 13.89 -3.23
C ILE A 73 -0.27 14.75 -3.81
N MET A 74 -1.50 14.24 -3.76
CA MET A 74 -2.67 14.88 -4.30
C MET A 74 -3.17 16.01 -3.40
N ASP A 75 -2.95 15.89 -2.09
CA ASP A 75 -3.30 16.88 -1.09
C ASP A 75 -2.14 17.87 -0.83
N TRP A 76 -1.02 17.76 -1.57
CA TRP A 76 0.21 18.50 -1.33
C TRP A 76 0.03 20.01 -1.22
N ASP A 77 -0.80 20.63 -2.08
CA ASP A 77 -1.04 22.07 -2.01
C ASP A 77 -1.78 22.49 -0.73
N ALA A 78 -2.78 21.71 -0.32
CA ALA A 78 -3.52 21.96 0.91
C ALA A 78 -2.62 21.73 2.14
N ASP A 79 -1.87 20.63 2.15
CA ASP A 79 -0.97 20.26 3.24
C ASP A 79 0.22 21.23 3.37
N ARG A 80 0.73 21.75 2.24
CA ARG A 80 1.74 22.83 2.23
C ARG A 80 1.16 24.13 2.80
N LYS A 81 -0.04 24.55 2.39
CA LYS A 81 -0.71 25.75 2.94
C LYS A 81 -0.98 25.62 4.44
N ALA A 82 -1.29 24.41 4.91
CA ALA A 82 -1.47 24.10 6.33
C ALA A 82 -0.14 23.97 7.12
N SER A 83 1.00 24.26 6.49
CA SER A 83 2.34 24.18 7.10
C SER A 83 2.66 22.80 7.71
N LEU A 84 2.21 21.73 7.04
CA LEU A 84 2.61 20.37 7.43
C LEU A 84 4.06 20.07 6.99
N ARG A 85 4.69 19.06 7.59
CA ARG A 85 6.12 18.73 7.38
C ARG A 85 6.39 17.27 7.03
N HIS A 86 5.36 16.51 6.66
CA HIS A 86 5.53 15.12 6.23
C HIS A 86 6.35 15.04 4.93
N LEU A 87 6.84 13.83 4.64
CA LEU A 87 7.81 13.55 3.60
C LEU A 87 7.39 14.11 2.24
N VAL A 88 6.12 13.99 1.89
CA VAL A 88 5.61 14.48 0.60
C VAL A 88 5.70 16.00 0.46
N VAL A 89 5.37 16.76 1.50
CA VAL A 89 5.53 18.23 1.49
C VAL A 89 6.99 18.62 1.36
N ARG A 90 7.89 17.94 2.09
CA ARG A 90 9.32 18.25 2.09
C ARG A 90 10.04 17.82 0.80
N ALA A 91 9.71 16.66 0.26
CA ALA A 91 10.33 16.11 -0.94
C ALA A 91 9.79 16.76 -2.22
N GLY A 92 8.54 17.24 -2.18
CA GLY A 92 7.81 17.73 -3.34
C GLY A 92 7.12 16.59 -4.11
N ARG A 93 6.06 16.95 -4.86
CA ARG A 93 5.18 15.99 -5.57
C ARG A 93 5.94 15.00 -6.44
N THR A 94 6.91 15.46 -7.24
CA THR A 94 7.65 14.62 -8.19
C THR A 94 8.54 13.58 -7.52
N ARG A 95 9.29 13.97 -6.48
CA ARG A 95 10.17 13.02 -5.76
C ARG A 95 9.34 12.03 -4.95
N ALA A 96 8.27 12.50 -4.30
CA ALA A 96 7.32 11.64 -3.62
C ALA A 96 6.68 10.63 -4.59
N LEU A 97 6.34 11.05 -5.81
CA LEU A 97 5.85 10.14 -6.83
C LEU A 97 6.88 9.06 -7.19
N GLY A 98 8.15 9.44 -7.35
CA GLY A 98 9.24 8.47 -7.53
C GLY A 98 9.30 7.43 -6.40
N LEU A 99 9.11 7.85 -5.15
CA LEU A 99 9.03 6.94 -4.01
C LEU A 99 7.81 6.02 -4.08
N VAL A 100 6.62 6.56 -4.38
CA VAL A 100 5.40 5.74 -4.55
C VAL A 100 5.60 4.68 -5.62
N VAL A 101 6.24 5.06 -6.74
CA VAL A 101 6.58 4.15 -7.83
C VAL A 101 7.54 3.06 -7.37
N ALA A 102 8.64 3.43 -6.70
CA ALA A 102 9.62 2.48 -6.20
C ALA A 102 9.01 1.49 -5.21
N ILE A 103 8.16 1.95 -4.28
CA ILE A 103 7.45 1.08 -3.32
C ILE A 103 6.52 0.12 -4.04
N HIS A 104 5.78 0.59 -5.07
CA HIS A 104 4.86 -0.25 -5.82
C HIS A 104 5.58 -1.36 -6.58
N TYR A 105 6.67 -1.02 -7.27
CA TYR A 105 7.51 -2.01 -7.94
C TYR A 105 8.17 -2.98 -6.98
N GLY A 106 8.68 -2.49 -5.86
CA GLY A 106 9.22 -3.33 -4.79
C GLY A 106 8.17 -4.32 -4.27
N ALA A 107 6.93 -3.86 -4.06
CA ALA A 107 5.82 -4.72 -3.65
C ALA A 107 5.51 -5.81 -4.70
N LEU A 108 5.43 -5.46 -5.99
CA LEU A 108 5.19 -6.43 -7.07
C LEU A 108 6.33 -7.45 -7.18
N ALA A 109 7.59 -7.00 -7.07
CA ALA A 109 8.75 -7.89 -7.09
C ALA A 109 8.76 -8.83 -5.88
N LEU A 110 8.45 -8.32 -4.69
CA LEU A 110 8.32 -9.13 -3.48
C LEU A 110 7.18 -10.15 -3.60
N LEU A 111 6.04 -9.77 -4.18
CA LEU A 111 4.93 -10.69 -4.43
C LEU A 111 5.35 -11.82 -5.38
N ALA A 112 6.01 -11.49 -6.49
CA ALA A 112 6.48 -12.46 -7.46
C ALA A 112 7.54 -13.40 -6.89
N ALA A 113 8.47 -12.86 -6.09
CA ALA A 113 9.47 -13.67 -5.37
C ALA A 113 8.84 -14.56 -4.30
N TYR A 114 7.77 -14.09 -3.64
CA TYR A 114 7.10 -14.82 -2.58
C TYR A 114 6.20 -15.96 -3.10
N GLN A 115 5.63 -15.83 -4.30
CA GLN A 115 4.89 -16.89 -4.99
C GLN A 115 5.49 -17.15 -6.38
N PRO A 116 6.71 -17.74 -6.45
CA PRO A 116 7.45 -17.83 -7.69
C PRO A 116 6.78 -18.81 -8.66
N SER A 117 6.12 -18.25 -9.66
CA SER A 117 5.61 -18.99 -10.81
C SER A 117 5.64 -18.10 -12.05
N VAL A 118 5.75 -18.69 -13.24
CA VAL A 118 5.73 -17.94 -14.50
C VAL A 118 4.46 -17.08 -14.60
N ALA A 119 3.32 -17.64 -14.21
CA ALA A 119 2.05 -16.92 -14.18
C ALA A 119 2.07 -15.71 -13.21
N MET A 120 2.65 -15.86 -12.01
CA MET A 120 2.76 -14.76 -11.05
C MET A 120 3.69 -13.65 -11.55
N TRP A 121 4.85 -14.02 -12.12
CA TRP A 121 5.78 -13.06 -12.71
C TRP A 121 5.13 -12.30 -13.87
N ALA A 122 4.40 -13.00 -14.75
CA ALA A 122 3.66 -12.39 -15.86
C ALA A 122 2.55 -11.45 -15.34
N ALA A 123 1.79 -11.86 -14.32
CA ALA A 123 0.76 -11.02 -13.71
C ALA A 123 1.34 -9.76 -13.06
N CYS A 124 2.46 -9.89 -12.33
CA CYS A 124 3.16 -8.76 -11.73
C CYS A 124 3.74 -7.83 -12.79
N ALA A 125 4.30 -8.36 -13.88
CA ALA A 125 4.81 -7.56 -15.00
C ALA A 125 3.68 -6.80 -15.73
N ALA A 126 2.53 -7.44 -15.94
CA ALA A 126 1.35 -6.79 -16.52
C ALA A 126 0.82 -5.66 -15.62
N ALA A 127 0.72 -5.91 -14.31
CA ALA A 127 0.33 -4.89 -13.34
C ALA A 127 1.31 -3.71 -13.31
N ALA A 128 2.62 -4.00 -13.36
CA ALA A 128 3.68 -3.00 -13.49
C ALA A 128 3.52 -2.16 -14.76
N ALA A 129 3.26 -2.78 -15.92
CA ALA A 129 3.08 -2.06 -17.18
C ALA A 129 1.87 -1.10 -17.15
N VAL A 130 0.73 -1.59 -16.63
CA VAL A 130 -0.48 -0.75 -16.42
C VAL A 130 -0.16 0.41 -15.48
N TYR A 131 0.56 0.13 -14.40
CA TYR A 131 0.95 1.14 -13.42
C TYR A 131 1.88 2.21 -14.01
N THR A 132 2.88 1.82 -14.80
CA THR A 132 3.76 2.75 -15.53
C THR A 132 2.98 3.65 -16.46
N GLY A 133 2.06 3.08 -17.25
CA GLY A 133 1.24 3.84 -18.18
C GLY A 133 0.37 4.87 -17.46
N LEU A 134 -0.14 4.53 -16.27
CA LEU A 134 -0.81 5.50 -15.41
C LEU A 134 0.16 6.59 -14.98
N VAL A 135 1.24 6.25 -14.28
CA VAL A 135 2.13 7.23 -13.64
C VAL A 135 2.86 8.12 -14.63
N ALA A 136 3.18 7.65 -15.85
CA ALA A 136 3.78 8.46 -16.89
C ALA A 136 2.92 9.68 -17.29
N GLY A 137 1.59 9.56 -17.17
CA GLY A 137 0.66 10.66 -17.43
C GLY A 137 0.44 11.59 -16.23
N LEU A 138 0.92 11.23 -15.04
CA LEU A 138 0.61 11.94 -13.80
C LEU A 138 1.22 13.34 -13.72
N PRO A 139 2.49 13.60 -14.12
CA PRO A 139 3.04 14.96 -14.07
C PRO A 139 2.18 15.98 -14.82
N ARG A 140 1.60 15.60 -15.96
CA ARG A 140 0.66 16.45 -16.72
C ARG A 140 -0.71 16.55 -16.06
N ALA A 141 -1.17 15.47 -15.42
CA ALA A 141 -2.46 15.44 -14.74
C ALA A 141 -2.47 16.24 -13.43
N LEU A 142 -1.32 16.49 -12.80
CA LEU A 142 -1.23 17.29 -11.56
C LEU A 142 -1.66 18.75 -11.77
N ASP A 143 -1.67 19.23 -13.01
CA ASP A 143 -2.09 20.59 -13.37
C ASP A 143 -3.52 20.65 -13.96
N ASP A 144 -4.18 19.49 -14.16
CA ASP A 144 -5.55 19.38 -14.69
C ASP A 144 -6.44 18.57 -13.73
N PRO A 145 -7.38 19.22 -13.01
CA PRO A 145 -8.28 18.55 -12.05
C PRO A 145 -9.11 17.41 -12.66
N GLY A 146 -9.50 17.50 -13.93
CA GLY A 146 -10.30 16.48 -14.62
C GLY A 146 -9.49 15.24 -15.00
N LEU A 147 -8.23 15.43 -15.41
CA LEU A 147 -7.29 14.31 -15.60
C LEU A 147 -6.90 13.68 -14.27
N LEU A 148 -6.73 14.49 -13.24
CA LEU A 148 -6.39 14.05 -11.89
C LEU A 148 -7.47 13.12 -11.28
N LEU A 149 -8.75 13.43 -11.52
CA LEU A 149 -9.86 12.63 -11.03
C LEU A 149 -9.96 11.26 -11.75
N ARG A 150 -9.74 11.26 -13.07
CA ARG A 150 -9.67 10.03 -13.87
C ARG A 150 -8.49 9.16 -13.45
N PHE A 151 -7.33 9.76 -13.20
CA PHE A 151 -6.16 9.07 -12.66
C PHE A 151 -6.49 8.42 -11.31
N ARG A 152 -7.06 9.18 -10.36
CA ARG A 152 -7.44 8.66 -9.03
C ARG A 152 -8.32 7.41 -9.13
N ARG A 153 -9.32 7.42 -10.02
CA ARG A 153 -10.21 6.26 -10.22
C ARG A 153 -9.45 5.04 -10.73
N ARG A 154 -8.59 5.21 -11.75
CA ARG A 154 -7.80 4.11 -12.32
C ARG A 154 -6.77 3.55 -11.33
N TYR A 155 -6.10 4.43 -10.58
CA TYR A 155 -5.17 4.03 -9.54
C TYR A 155 -5.86 3.24 -8.42
N ARG A 156 -7.02 3.69 -7.94
CA ARG A 156 -7.82 2.94 -6.95
C ARG A 156 -8.29 1.59 -7.47
N LEU A 157 -8.69 1.51 -8.73
CA LEU A 157 -9.11 0.24 -9.35
C LEU A 157 -7.95 -0.75 -9.43
N LEU A 158 -6.78 -0.33 -9.93
CA LEU A 158 -5.58 -1.16 -9.96
C LEU A 158 -5.22 -1.69 -8.57
N PHE A 159 -5.28 -0.81 -7.58
CA PHE A 159 -4.96 -1.12 -6.20
C PHE A 159 -5.96 -2.11 -5.57
N ALA A 160 -7.26 -1.93 -5.85
CA ALA A 160 -8.30 -2.87 -5.44
C ALA A 160 -8.10 -4.25 -6.07
N ILE A 161 -7.76 -4.30 -7.37
CA ILE A 161 -7.44 -5.56 -8.07
C ILE A 161 -6.24 -6.24 -7.42
N LEU A 162 -5.16 -5.53 -7.12
CA LEU A 162 -3.98 -6.10 -6.46
C LEU A 162 -4.29 -6.66 -5.07
N ILE A 163 -5.08 -5.94 -4.27
CA ILE A 163 -5.54 -6.41 -2.96
C ILE A 163 -6.39 -7.67 -3.09
N VAL A 164 -7.36 -7.68 -4.00
CA VAL A 164 -8.24 -8.84 -4.23
C VAL A 164 -7.43 -10.04 -4.70
N THR A 165 -6.52 -9.86 -5.66
CA THR A 165 -5.63 -10.93 -6.13
C THR A 165 -4.78 -11.51 -5.00
N LEU A 166 -4.21 -10.66 -4.14
CA LEU A 166 -3.44 -11.11 -2.98
C LEU A 166 -4.31 -11.85 -1.95
N ALA A 167 -5.52 -11.36 -1.70
CA ALA A 167 -6.46 -12.00 -0.78
C ALA A 167 -6.90 -13.38 -1.31
N LEU A 168 -7.20 -13.47 -2.61
CA LEU A 168 -7.61 -14.72 -3.27
C LEU A 168 -6.45 -15.72 -3.35
N SER A 169 -5.24 -15.30 -3.71
CA SER A 169 -4.07 -16.21 -3.75
C SER A 169 -3.74 -16.79 -2.38
N ARG A 170 -4.09 -16.10 -1.29
CA ARG A 170 -3.95 -16.58 0.08
C ARG A 170 -5.12 -17.40 0.56
N ALA A 171 -6.35 -17.05 0.23
CA ALA A 171 -7.51 -17.90 0.52
C ALA A 171 -7.33 -19.30 -0.08
N ILE A 172 -6.80 -19.37 -1.31
CA ILE A 172 -6.45 -20.65 -1.98
C ILE A 172 -5.31 -21.37 -1.23
N ALA A 173 -4.26 -20.64 -0.81
CA ALA A 173 -3.14 -21.24 -0.07
C ALA A 173 -3.50 -21.71 1.36
N MET A 174 -4.54 -21.13 1.98
CA MET A 174 -5.04 -21.50 3.31
C MET A 174 -6.08 -22.63 3.27
N THR A 175 -6.64 -22.94 2.10
CA THR A 175 -7.65 -23.99 1.90
C THR A 175 -7.11 -25.24 1.19
N GLY A 176 -5.84 -25.23 0.75
CA GLY A 176 -5.16 -26.42 0.26
C GLY A 176 -5.04 -27.48 1.38
N PRO A 177 -5.11 -28.78 1.03
CA PRO A 177 -5.01 -29.84 2.03
C PRO A 177 -3.71 -29.68 2.81
N ALA A 178 -3.78 -29.81 4.14
CA ALA A 178 -2.62 -29.81 5.00
C ALA A 178 -1.60 -30.82 4.43
N GLY A 179 -0.52 -30.30 3.85
CA GLY A 179 0.54 -31.12 3.26
C GLY A 179 0.98 -32.17 4.28
N GLY A 180 0.95 -33.44 3.84
CA GLY A 180 1.25 -34.59 4.66
C GLY A 180 2.58 -34.45 5.40
N SER A 181 2.58 -34.98 6.61
CA SER A 181 3.77 -35.15 7.44
C SER A 181 4.87 -35.81 6.62
N PRO A 182 6.11 -35.28 6.58
CA PRO A 182 7.22 -36.06 6.08
C PRO A 182 7.39 -37.26 7.02
N ALA A 183 7.31 -38.45 6.42
CA ALA A 183 7.73 -39.71 7.03
C ALA A 183 9.26 -39.87 6.90
#